data_AF-H3A8J8-F1
#
_entry.id   AF-H3A8J8-F1
#
_cell.length_a   1.000
_cell.length_b   1.000
_cell.length_c   1.000
_cell.angle_alpha   90.00
_cell.angle_beta   90.00
_cell.angle_gamma   90.00
#
_symmetry.space_group_name_H-M   'P 1'
#
loop_
_entity.id
_entity.type
_entity.pdbx_description
1 polymer ?
#
loop_
_entity_poly.entity_id
_entity_poly.type
_entity_poly.pdbx_seq_one_letter_code
_entity_poly.pdbx_strand_id
1 'polypeptide(L)'
;MIGKHRGVLKLLQEKLSGGEIYGVGCACHLAHLAAKQGVKALSVGPQDFLVDVFYHFDKSTKQKEMLREDISFCNETIRKVLKHVSTRWLSMSRTLERVLHQNARRQTGGGGDLSGGRERRLVNIFKEPTYKLYVLFLHAIIPRFDTFNMLLQREDPMIHRLQPVMMKLYQELLGCLMKPSVIMEDKDDLLAIDATAEDLQKSNADLFIGFSTSQMIRKQDLEGSYEVGRFCAEMRGFYQKALVYMKQKFPLKDSVLKAVVVFDPENRVKSNFSMVETLLGKFPDVIPENRTDELFMEFTLYQTCTDLPTFSPQVDRIDKFWHQVSQLAKPATGQQQFRLLSQLAKYALLLPHSNAFYESIFSMVRKNTTEVRSSCYN
;
A
#
# COMPACT_ATOMS: atom_id res chain seq x y z
N MET A 1 -13.96 10.35 4.85
CA MET A 1 -15.24 9.61 4.96
C MET A 1 -15.42 8.87 6.30
N ILE A 2 -14.35 8.49 7.01
CA ILE A 2 -14.41 7.75 8.31
C ILE A 2 -13.92 8.62 9.50
N GLY A 3 -14.33 9.89 9.58
CA GLY A 3 -13.89 10.81 10.65
C GLY A 3 -14.60 10.57 11.97
N LYS A 4 -13.89 10.69 13.10
CA LYS A 4 -14.41 10.43 14.48
C LYS A 4 -15.57 11.34 14.92
N HIS A 5 -15.68 12.56 14.40
CA HIS A 5 -16.63 13.55 14.92
C HIS A 5 -17.77 13.90 13.94
N ARG A 6 -17.59 13.73 12.63
CA ARG A 6 -18.61 14.01 11.57
C ARG A 6 -18.38 13.18 10.29
N GLY A 7 -17.86 11.96 10.41
CA GLY A 7 -17.66 11.07 9.26
C GLY A 7 -18.98 10.53 8.73
N VAL A 8 -19.10 10.38 7.42
CA VAL A 8 -20.27 9.74 6.77
C VAL A 8 -20.57 8.37 7.39
N LEU A 9 -19.54 7.55 7.65
CA LEU A 9 -19.72 6.25 8.31
C LEU A 9 -20.38 6.40 9.68
N LYS A 10 -19.90 7.33 10.50
CA LYS A 10 -20.44 7.55 11.86
C LYS A 10 -21.89 8.01 11.80
N LEU A 11 -22.22 8.93 10.89
CA LEU A 11 -23.59 9.40 10.69
C LEU A 11 -24.53 8.29 10.18
N LEU A 12 -24.02 7.36 9.35
CA LEU A 12 -24.79 6.21 8.90
C LEU A 12 -25.01 5.19 10.03
N GLN A 13 -23.98 4.93 10.85
CA GLN A 13 -24.08 4.07 12.04
C GLN A 13 -25.07 4.64 13.07
N GLU A 14 -25.10 5.96 13.26
CA GLU A 14 -26.05 6.64 14.15
C GLU A 14 -27.49 6.60 13.62
N LYS A 15 -27.69 6.55 12.30
CA LYS A 15 -29.03 6.54 11.68
C LYS A 15 -29.62 5.15 11.45
N LEU A 16 -28.78 4.14 11.29
CA LEU A 16 -29.22 2.77 11.06
C LEU A 16 -29.42 2.07 12.41
N SER A 17 -30.61 2.26 12.97
CA SER A 17 -31.07 1.57 14.18
C SER A 17 -31.13 0.05 13.93
N GLY A 18 -30.05 -0.68 14.23
CA GLY A 18 -30.05 -2.15 14.29
C GLY A 18 -29.04 -2.89 13.39
N GLY A 19 -28.24 -2.20 12.57
CA GLY A 19 -27.21 -2.84 11.74
C GLY A 19 -25.81 -2.26 11.99
N GLU A 20 -24.89 -3.09 12.48
CA GLU A 20 -23.48 -2.68 12.59
C GLU A 20 -22.85 -2.55 11.20
N ILE A 21 -22.67 -1.33 10.70
CA ILE A 21 -21.90 -1.12 9.47
C ILE A 21 -20.42 -1.38 9.77
N TYR A 22 -19.87 -2.43 9.17
CA TYR A 22 -18.44 -2.66 9.14
C TYR A 22 -17.76 -1.70 8.16
N GLY A 23 -16.93 -0.79 8.68
CA GLY A 23 -16.23 0.20 7.88
C GLY A 23 -14.72 0.00 7.90
N VAL A 24 -14.13 -0.24 6.72
CA VAL A 24 -12.68 -0.33 6.53
C VAL A 24 -12.21 0.88 5.74
N GLY A 25 -11.19 1.57 6.26
CA GLY A 25 -10.55 2.67 5.55
C GLY A 25 -9.69 2.20 4.37
N CYS A 26 -9.46 3.08 3.39
CA CYS A 26 -8.58 2.75 2.27
C CYS A 26 -7.12 2.65 2.72
N ALA A 27 -6.56 1.44 2.71
CA ALA A 27 -5.19 1.19 3.18
C ALA A 27 -4.13 1.89 2.29
N CYS A 28 -4.35 2.00 0.97
CA CYS A 28 -3.49 2.82 0.09
C CYS A 28 -3.44 4.29 0.52
N HIS A 29 -4.59 4.84 0.95
CA HIS A 29 -4.64 6.21 1.44
C HIS A 29 -3.91 6.36 2.77
N LEU A 30 -4.05 5.39 3.68
CA LEU A 30 -3.33 5.37 4.95
C LEU A 30 -1.81 5.26 4.74
N ALA A 31 -1.35 4.42 3.79
CA ALA A 31 0.06 4.32 3.43
C ALA A 31 0.61 5.63 2.86
N HIS A 32 -0.17 6.31 2.01
CA HIS A 32 0.17 7.65 1.56
C HIS A 32 0.32 8.65 2.71
N LEU A 33 -0.61 8.63 3.67
CA LEU A 33 -0.54 9.51 4.84
C LEU A 33 0.63 9.16 5.76
N ALA A 34 0.97 7.88 5.92
CA ALA A 34 2.13 7.44 6.70
C ALA A 34 3.43 7.99 6.11
N ALA A 35 3.64 7.82 4.80
CA ALA A 35 4.80 8.39 4.11
C ALA A 35 4.82 9.93 4.22
N LYS A 36 3.66 10.58 4.11
CA LYS A 36 3.54 12.04 4.30
C LYS A 36 3.91 12.48 5.72
N GLN A 37 3.57 11.72 6.77
CA GLN A 37 4.05 12.03 8.12
C GLN A 37 5.57 11.86 8.23
N GLY A 38 6.13 10.82 7.61
CA GLY A 38 7.59 10.63 7.54
C GLY A 38 8.29 11.83 6.92
N VAL A 39 7.80 12.32 5.77
CA VAL A 39 8.38 13.48 5.07
C VAL A 39 8.42 14.74 5.93
N LYS A 40 7.50 14.92 6.90
CA LYS A 40 7.54 16.06 7.83
C LYS A 40 8.71 16.03 8.81
N ALA A 41 9.51 14.96 8.86
CA ALA A 41 10.76 14.94 9.61
C ALA A 41 11.92 15.58 8.84
N LEU A 42 11.75 15.82 7.54
CA LEU A 42 12.81 16.27 6.66
C LEU A 42 12.86 17.81 6.63
N SER A 43 14.04 18.39 6.82
CA SER A 43 14.25 19.84 6.86
C SER A 43 14.17 20.48 5.48
N VAL A 44 14.52 19.73 4.45
CA VAL A 44 14.58 20.19 3.05
C VAL A 44 13.26 20.00 2.31
N GLY A 45 12.12 20.43 2.89
CA GLY A 45 10.77 20.42 2.27
C GLY A 45 10.59 19.54 1.02
N PRO A 46 10.86 18.22 1.05
CA PRO A 46 11.03 17.47 -0.19
C PRO A 46 9.68 17.15 -0.83
N GLN A 47 8.59 17.42 -0.12
CA GLN A 47 7.26 17.48 -0.69
C GLN A 47 7.16 18.59 -1.74
N ASP A 48 7.73 19.78 -1.50
CA ASP A 48 7.72 20.87 -2.48
C ASP A 48 8.62 20.53 -3.68
N PHE A 49 9.75 19.87 -3.43
CA PHE A 49 10.60 19.31 -4.48
C PHE A 49 9.88 18.23 -5.32
N LEU A 50 9.21 17.26 -4.67
CA LEU A 50 8.45 16.21 -5.36
C LEU A 50 7.27 16.79 -6.12
N VAL A 51 6.61 17.81 -5.57
CA VAL A 51 5.56 18.56 -6.25
C VAL A 51 6.11 19.32 -7.45
N ASP A 52 7.27 19.96 -7.32
CA ASP A 52 7.96 20.64 -8.43
C ASP A 52 8.40 19.66 -9.51
N VAL A 53 8.91 18.48 -9.13
CA VAL A 53 9.23 17.38 -10.05
C VAL A 53 7.95 16.90 -10.75
N PHE A 54 6.86 16.68 -10.02
CA PHE A 54 5.58 16.26 -10.59
C PHE A 54 5.06 17.26 -11.64
N TYR A 55 5.02 18.55 -11.28
CA TYR A 55 4.55 19.61 -12.17
C TYR A 55 5.54 19.98 -13.29
N HIS A 56 6.82 19.64 -13.16
CA HIS A 56 7.79 19.78 -14.25
C HIS A 56 7.39 18.87 -15.42
N PHE A 57 7.15 17.58 -15.15
CA PHE A 57 6.74 16.61 -16.18
C PHE A 57 5.28 16.76 -16.63
N ASP A 58 4.41 17.38 -15.82
CA ASP A 58 3.01 17.67 -16.18
C ASP A 58 2.81 18.95 -17.04
N LYS A 59 3.87 19.64 -17.49
CA LYS A 59 3.69 20.88 -18.27
C LYS A 59 3.89 20.73 -19.78
N SER A 60 4.87 19.96 -20.22
CA SER A 60 5.18 19.80 -21.65
C SER A 60 4.38 18.66 -22.28
N THR A 61 3.77 18.89 -23.44
CA THR A 61 3.07 17.86 -24.22
C THR A 61 3.98 16.67 -24.55
N LYS A 62 5.26 16.95 -24.85
CA LYS A 62 6.30 15.94 -25.09
C LYS A 62 6.68 15.17 -23.82
N GLN A 63 6.73 15.84 -22.67
CA GLN A 63 7.00 15.19 -21.37
C GLN A 63 5.77 14.42 -20.85
N LYS A 64 4.55 14.88 -21.17
CA LYS A 64 3.29 14.17 -20.92
C LYS A 64 3.16 12.90 -21.75
N GLU A 65 3.58 12.90 -23.01
CA GLU A 65 3.63 11.69 -23.84
C GLU A 65 4.64 10.68 -23.32
N MET A 66 5.83 11.12 -22.91
CA MET A 66 6.82 10.24 -22.25
C MET A 66 6.34 9.72 -20.88
N LEU A 67 5.53 10.49 -20.15
CA LEU A 67 4.88 10.04 -18.91
C LEU A 67 3.74 9.06 -19.23
N ARG A 68 3.00 9.27 -20.33
CA ARG A 68 1.92 8.39 -20.81
C ARG A 68 2.48 7.05 -21.29
N GLU A 69 3.51 7.00 -22.13
CA GLU A 69 4.11 5.75 -22.65
C GLU A 69 4.52 4.78 -21.53
N ASP A 70 5.10 5.31 -20.45
CA ASP A 70 5.49 4.52 -19.29
C ASP A 70 4.29 4.06 -18.43
N ILE A 71 3.22 4.85 -18.39
CA ILE A 71 1.97 4.51 -17.68
C ILE A 71 1.12 3.54 -18.51
N SER A 72 1.22 3.50 -19.86
CA SER A 72 0.54 2.46 -20.68
C SER A 72 1.06 1.08 -20.37
N PHE A 73 2.36 0.96 -20.07
CA PHE A 73 2.98 -0.33 -19.81
C PHE A 73 2.51 -0.96 -18.48
N CYS A 74 1.93 -0.16 -17.57
CA CYS A 74 1.40 -0.62 -16.29
C CYS A 74 -0.14 -0.80 -16.30
N ASN A 75 -0.71 -1.26 -17.41
CA ASN A 75 -2.14 -1.46 -17.69
C ASN A 75 -2.95 -0.19 -17.99
N GLU A 76 -3.60 -0.20 -19.16
CA GLU A 76 -4.41 0.87 -19.73
C GLU A 76 -5.60 1.30 -18.85
N THR A 77 -6.02 0.46 -17.88
CA THR A 77 -7.09 0.74 -16.92
C THR A 77 -6.67 1.71 -15.79
N ILE A 78 -5.39 1.76 -15.41
CA ILE A 78 -4.90 2.61 -14.31
C ILE A 78 -4.89 4.10 -14.72
N ARG A 79 -4.74 4.37 -16.03
CA ARG A 79 -4.65 5.72 -16.62
C ARG A 79 -5.83 6.64 -16.31
N LYS A 80 -7.05 6.10 -16.14
CA LYS A 80 -8.23 6.96 -15.93
C LYS A 80 -8.35 7.48 -14.50
N VAL A 81 -7.79 6.78 -13.51
CA VAL A 81 -7.95 7.05 -12.06
C VAL A 81 -6.87 7.97 -11.49
N LEU A 82 -5.66 7.89 -12.05
CA LEU A 82 -4.48 8.59 -11.54
C LEU A 82 -4.57 10.12 -11.61
N LYS A 83 -5.42 10.67 -12.50
CA LYS A 83 -5.47 12.11 -12.79
C LYS A 83 -6.02 12.98 -11.65
N HIS A 84 -6.66 12.41 -10.61
CA HIS A 84 -7.38 13.20 -9.60
C HIS A 84 -6.97 12.96 -8.12
N VAL A 85 -5.98 12.11 -7.83
CA VAL A 85 -5.39 12.08 -6.48
C VAL A 85 -4.16 12.97 -6.50
N SER A 86 -4.40 14.26 -6.32
CA SER A 86 -3.46 15.40 -6.32
C SER A 86 -2.32 15.31 -5.28
N THR A 87 -2.02 14.14 -4.73
CA THR A 87 -0.97 13.92 -3.73
C THR A 87 -0.20 12.60 -3.89
N ARG A 88 -0.32 11.82 -4.97
CA ARG A 88 0.38 10.52 -5.10
C ARG A 88 1.86 10.64 -5.53
N TRP A 89 2.71 11.23 -4.69
CA TRP A 89 4.17 11.19 -4.90
C TRP A 89 4.77 9.80 -4.69
N LEU A 90 4.04 8.88 -4.04
CA LEU A 90 4.48 7.51 -3.89
C LEU A 90 4.59 6.82 -5.26
N SER A 91 3.67 7.05 -6.20
CA SER A 91 3.81 6.53 -7.57
C SER A 91 4.85 7.28 -8.44
N MET A 92 5.74 8.07 -7.84
CA MET A 92 6.77 8.85 -8.53
C MET A 92 8.16 8.21 -8.46
N SER A 93 8.30 6.95 -8.04
CA SER A 93 9.57 6.20 -8.11
C SER A 93 10.22 6.34 -9.50
N ARG A 94 9.45 6.10 -10.57
CA ARG A 94 9.91 6.29 -11.96
C ARG A 94 10.19 7.74 -12.33
N THR A 95 9.46 8.71 -11.76
CA THR A 95 9.73 10.14 -12.01
C THR A 95 11.06 10.56 -11.36
N LEU A 96 11.32 10.11 -10.13
CA LEU A 96 12.60 10.32 -9.44
C LEU A 96 13.76 9.66 -10.19
N GLU A 97 13.58 8.43 -10.67
CA GLU A 97 14.56 7.73 -11.49
C GLU A 97 14.95 8.54 -12.74
N ARG A 98 13.96 9.11 -13.45
CA ARG A 98 14.23 9.97 -14.61
C ARG A 98 14.92 11.29 -14.23
N VAL A 99 14.55 11.91 -13.12
CA VAL A 99 15.24 13.11 -12.64
C VAL A 99 16.72 12.81 -12.32
N LEU A 100 17.00 11.67 -11.69
CA LEU A 100 18.36 11.20 -11.42
C LEU A 100 19.12 10.93 -12.72
N HIS A 101 18.50 10.27 -13.71
CA HIS A 101 19.09 10.04 -15.04
C HIS A 101 19.38 11.34 -15.80
N GLN A 102 18.46 12.30 -15.80
CA GLN A 102 18.67 13.60 -16.46
C GLN A 102 19.80 14.39 -15.80
N ASN A 103 19.89 14.37 -14.47
CA ASN A 103 21.00 14.98 -13.74
C ASN A 103 22.34 14.32 -14.12
N ALA A 104 22.40 12.98 -14.16
CA ALA A 104 23.61 12.25 -14.55
C ALA A 104 24.06 12.58 -16.00
N ARG A 105 23.12 12.67 -16.96
CA ARG A 105 23.42 13.05 -18.35
C ARG A 105 23.93 14.49 -18.48
N ARG A 106 23.43 15.41 -17.65
CA ARG A 106 23.90 16.81 -17.62
C ARG A 106 25.28 16.98 -16.99
N GLN A 107 25.66 16.11 -16.06
CA GLN A 107 27.01 16.08 -15.48
C GLN A 107 28.05 15.51 -16.46
N THR A 108 27.62 14.77 -17.49
CA THR A 108 28.49 14.06 -18.44
C THR A 108 28.42 14.60 -19.87
N GLY A 109 27.47 15.47 -20.21
CA GLY A 109 27.33 16.09 -21.54
C GLY A 109 26.81 17.52 -21.47
N GLY A 110 27.46 18.42 -22.23
CA GLY A 110 27.31 19.88 -22.20
C GLY A 110 25.87 20.40 -22.18
N GLY A 111 25.66 21.41 -21.34
CA GLY A 111 24.35 21.99 -21.04
C GLY A 111 23.66 22.60 -22.26
N GLY A 112 22.51 22.04 -22.62
CA GLY A 112 21.52 22.72 -23.44
C GLY A 112 20.82 23.84 -22.66
N ASP A 113 20.41 24.88 -23.38
CA ASP A 113 19.87 26.12 -22.82
C ASP A 113 18.59 25.91 -21.98
N LEU A 114 18.52 26.54 -20.82
CA LEU A 114 17.52 26.26 -19.77
C LEU A 114 16.22 27.03 -20.04
N SER A 115 15.21 26.34 -20.56
CA SER A 115 13.96 26.95 -21.05
C SER A 115 12.98 27.47 -19.97
N GLY A 116 13.21 27.22 -18.66
CA GLY A 116 12.26 27.64 -17.61
C GLY A 116 12.79 27.80 -16.18
N GLY A 117 12.14 28.65 -15.37
CA GLY A 117 12.55 28.97 -13.99
C GLY A 117 12.46 27.82 -12.98
N ARG A 118 11.55 26.84 -13.18
CA ARG A 118 11.49 25.61 -12.36
C ARG A 118 12.60 24.63 -12.69
N GLU A 119 12.99 24.53 -13.96
CA GLU A 119 14.10 23.68 -14.40
C GLU A 119 15.44 24.17 -13.84
N ARG A 120 15.63 25.50 -13.77
CA ARG A 120 16.73 26.13 -13.03
C ARG A 120 16.71 25.81 -11.54
N ARG A 121 15.54 25.83 -10.88
CA ARG A 121 15.41 25.42 -9.47
C ARG A 121 15.78 23.95 -9.25
N LEU A 122 15.27 23.03 -10.07
CA LEU A 122 15.61 21.61 -9.98
C LEU A 122 17.12 21.40 -10.18
N VAL A 123 17.73 22.04 -11.19
CA VAL A 123 19.18 21.96 -11.41
C VAL A 123 19.99 22.50 -10.23
N ASN A 124 19.59 23.63 -9.64
CA ASN A 124 20.28 24.19 -8.48
C ASN A 124 20.14 23.32 -7.24
N ILE A 125 18.97 22.71 -7.02
CA ILE A 125 18.75 21.72 -5.94
C ILE A 125 19.70 20.51 -6.11
N PHE A 126 19.96 20.07 -7.34
CA PHE A 126 20.89 18.97 -7.61
C PHE A 126 22.37 19.34 -7.53
N LYS A 127 22.72 20.63 -7.47
CA LYS A 127 24.09 21.09 -7.23
C LYS A 127 24.47 21.00 -5.76
N GLU A 128 23.50 21.07 -4.85
CA GLU A 128 23.76 20.90 -3.42
C GLU A 128 23.86 19.40 -3.06
N PRO A 129 25.03 18.92 -2.57
CA PRO A 129 25.23 17.52 -2.24
C PRO A 129 24.18 16.99 -1.25
N THR A 130 23.82 17.80 -0.26
CA THR A 130 22.86 17.43 0.79
C THR A 130 21.48 17.10 0.21
N TYR A 131 20.95 17.91 -0.70
CA TYR A 131 19.65 17.66 -1.35
C TYR A 131 19.64 16.36 -2.14
N LYS A 132 20.74 16.05 -2.84
CA LYS A 132 20.87 14.81 -3.61
C LYS A 132 20.79 13.57 -2.70
N LEU A 133 21.27 13.63 -1.45
CA LEU A 133 21.09 12.55 -0.47
C LEU A 133 19.61 12.26 -0.19
N TYR A 134 18.79 13.30 0.01
CA TYR A 134 17.35 13.13 0.24
C TYR A 134 16.63 12.55 -0.97
N VAL A 135 16.98 12.98 -2.20
CA VAL A 135 16.38 12.44 -3.42
C VAL A 135 16.72 10.95 -3.59
N LEU A 136 17.98 10.58 -3.36
CA LEU A 136 18.43 9.19 -3.44
C LEU A 136 17.78 8.31 -2.37
N PHE A 137 17.62 8.83 -1.15
CA PHE A 137 16.85 8.17 -0.10
C PHE A 137 15.40 7.94 -0.49
N LEU A 138 14.71 8.99 -0.97
CA LEU A 138 13.31 8.90 -1.38
C LEU A 138 13.14 7.89 -2.51
N HIS A 139 14.03 7.90 -3.51
CA HIS A 139 14.08 6.91 -4.56
C HIS A 139 14.25 5.47 -4.03
N ALA A 140 15.01 5.28 -2.95
CA ALA A 140 15.20 3.97 -2.34
C ALA A 140 14.01 3.50 -1.48
N ILE A 141 13.28 4.41 -0.83
CA ILE A 141 12.21 4.04 0.12
C ILE A 141 10.82 3.96 -0.51
N ILE A 142 10.52 4.82 -1.49
CA ILE A 142 9.22 4.88 -2.17
C ILE A 142 8.78 3.53 -2.77
N PRO A 143 9.66 2.74 -3.43
CA PRO A 143 9.26 1.48 -4.05
C PRO A 143 8.60 0.46 -3.09
N ARG A 144 8.90 0.54 -1.78
CA ARG A 144 8.23 -0.29 -0.76
C ARG A 144 6.75 0.05 -0.62
N PHE A 145 6.42 1.34 -0.64
CA PHE A 145 5.03 1.79 -0.66
C PHE A 145 4.35 1.54 -2.00
N ASP A 146 5.08 1.60 -3.12
CA ASP A 146 4.53 1.27 -4.45
C ASP A 146 4.12 -0.19 -4.55
N THR A 147 4.96 -1.11 -4.08
CA THR A 147 4.65 -2.55 -4.07
C THR A 147 3.37 -2.82 -3.27
N PHE A 148 3.25 -2.20 -2.09
CA PHE A 148 2.03 -2.23 -1.28
C PHE A 148 0.81 -1.68 -2.03
N ASN A 149 0.94 -0.52 -2.69
CA ASN A 149 -0.16 0.11 -3.40
C ASN A 149 -0.60 -0.68 -4.63
N MET A 150 0.34 -1.20 -5.43
CA MET A 150 0.04 -1.98 -6.63
C MET A 150 -0.83 -3.20 -6.30
N LEU A 151 -0.50 -3.91 -5.23
CA LEU A 151 -1.25 -5.09 -4.81
C LEU A 151 -2.68 -4.75 -4.40
N LEU A 152 -2.86 -3.67 -3.62
CA LEU A 152 -4.18 -3.27 -3.10
C LEU A 152 -5.00 -2.40 -4.08
N GLN A 153 -4.43 -2.03 -5.23
CA GLN A 153 -5.14 -1.34 -6.32
C GLN A 153 -5.71 -2.30 -7.36
N ARG A 154 -5.50 -3.60 -7.19
CA ARG A 154 -6.10 -4.63 -8.03
C ARG A 154 -7.64 -4.60 -7.95
N GLU A 155 -8.26 -4.95 -9.08
CA GLU A 155 -9.72 -4.98 -9.24
C GLU A 155 -10.34 -6.26 -8.66
N ASP A 156 -9.59 -7.36 -8.62
CA ASP A 156 -10.03 -8.60 -7.98
C ASP A 156 -10.03 -8.49 -6.44
N PRO A 157 -10.87 -9.29 -5.74
CA PRO A 157 -10.97 -9.21 -4.29
C PRO A 157 -9.64 -9.51 -3.58
N MET A 158 -9.14 -8.57 -2.78
CA MET A 158 -7.86 -8.68 -2.07
C MET A 158 -7.96 -8.60 -0.54
N ILE A 159 -9.17 -8.73 0.01
CA ILE A 159 -9.39 -8.59 1.45
C ILE A 159 -8.56 -9.59 2.29
N HIS A 160 -8.42 -10.82 1.81
CA HIS A 160 -7.62 -11.88 2.42
C HIS A 160 -6.11 -11.55 2.52
N ARG A 161 -5.61 -10.63 1.70
CA ARG A 161 -4.22 -10.15 1.73
C ARG A 161 -4.06 -8.81 2.46
N LEU A 162 -5.16 -8.11 2.79
CA LEU A 162 -5.10 -6.75 3.29
C LEU A 162 -4.28 -6.62 4.58
N GLN A 163 -4.59 -7.41 5.61
CA GLN A 163 -3.85 -7.38 6.88
C GLN A 163 -2.40 -7.86 6.75
N PRO A 164 -2.12 -9.02 6.11
CA PRO A 164 -0.75 -9.47 5.91
C PRO A 164 0.14 -8.44 5.18
N VAL A 165 -0.41 -7.78 4.16
CA VAL A 165 0.33 -6.79 3.36
C VAL A 165 0.58 -5.50 4.14
N MET A 166 -0.36 -5.06 4.98
CA MET A 166 -0.14 -3.93 5.89
C MET A 166 0.94 -4.25 6.93
N MET A 167 0.91 -5.45 7.53
CA MET A 167 1.94 -5.89 8.48
C MET A 167 3.31 -6.04 7.82
N LYS A 168 3.36 -6.54 6.58
CA LYS A 168 4.60 -6.62 5.81
C LYS A 168 5.23 -5.25 5.57
N LEU A 169 4.45 -4.25 5.13
CA LEU A 169 4.96 -2.88 4.98
C LEU A 169 5.46 -2.32 6.32
N TYR A 170 4.74 -2.57 7.41
CA TYR A 170 5.15 -2.14 8.75
C TYR A 170 6.48 -2.78 9.17
N GLN A 171 6.62 -4.09 8.97
CA GLN A 171 7.84 -4.85 9.25
C GLN A 171 9.03 -4.41 8.39
N GLU A 172 8.81 -4.13 7.10
CA GLU A 172 9.86 -3.61 6.21
C GLU A 172 10.40 -2.25 6.68
N LEU A 173 9.51 -1.35 7.14
CA LEU A 173 9.91 -0.06 7.70
C LEU A 173 10.60 -0.21 9.06
N LEU A 174 10.13 -1.13 9.92
CA LEU A 174 10.83 -1.48 11.15
C LEU A 174 12.24 -1.97 10.85
N GLY A 175 12.40 -2.87 9.87
CA GLY A 175 13.69 -3.39 9.45
C GLY A 175 14.65 -2.35 8.89
N CYS A 176 14.16 -1.18 8.46
CA CYS A 176 15.00 -0.04 8.06
C CYS A 176 15.59 0.70 9.26
N LEU A 177 14.92 0.67 10.41
CA LEU A 177 15.18 1.50 11.59
C LEU A 177 15.71 0.73 12.80
N MET A 178 15.09 -0.41 13.14
CA MET A 178 15.32 -1.17 14.38
C MET A 178 16.42 -2.22 14.21
N LYS A 179 17.14 -2.54 15.28
CA LYS A 179 18.11 -3.65 15.29
C LYS A 179 17.40 -4.97 14.97
N PRO A 180 18.00 -5.87 14.17
CA PRO A 180 17.41 -7.18 13.89
C PRO A 180 17.10 -7.99 15.14
N SER A 181 17.93 -7.91 16.18
CA SER A 181 17.72 -8.60 17.46
C SER A 181 16.39 -8.21 18.12
N VAL A 182 16.04 -6.92 18.11
CA VAL A 182 14.79 -6.39 18.68
C VAL A 182 13.58 -6.92 17.91
N ILE A 183 13.65 -6.96 16.57
CA ILE A 183 12.57 -7.49 15.74
C ILE A 183 12.37 -9.00 15.97
N MET A 184 13.46 -9.74 16.18
CA MET A 184 13.41 -11.18 16.41
C MET A 184 12.89 -11.56 17.80
N GLU A 185 13.15 -10.72 18.81
CA GLU A 185 12.62 -10.88 20.17
C GLU A 185 11.09 -10.76 20.19
N ASP A 186 10.54 -9.75 19.51
CA ASP A 186 9.10 -9.48 19.41
C ASP A 186 8.46 -10.02 18.12
N LYS A 187 8.99 -11.10 17.54
CA LYS A 187 8.55 -11.61 16.21
C LYS A 187 7.04 -11.89 16.11
N ASP A 188 6.42 -12.26 17.25
CA ASP A 188 5.01 -12.64 17.33
C ASP A 188 4.09 -11.44 17.62
N ASP A 189 4.63 -10.32 18.11
CA ASP A 189 3.91 -9.04 18.26
C ASP A 189 4.79 -7.84 17.86
N LEU A 190 5.02 -7.69 16.56
CA LEU A 190 5.77 -6.56 16.00
C LEU A 190 5.19 -5.18 16.40
N LEU A 191 3.91 -5.12 16.79
CA LEU A 191 3.27 -3.88 17.22
C LEU A 191 3.64 -3.51 18.65
N ALA A 192 4.24 -4.41 19.44
CA ALA A 192 4.77 -4.11 20.77
C ALA A 192 6.00 -3.21 20.70
N ILE A 193 6.84 -3.39 19.68
CA ILE A 193 8.09 -2.65 19.46
C ILE A 193 7.83 -1.13 19.48
N ASP A 194 8.57 -0.42 20.34
CA ASP A 194 8.60 1.03 20.35
C ASP A 194 9.65 1.55 19.36
N ALA A 195 9.17 2.00 18.19
CA ALA A 195 10.02 2.57 17.16
C ALA A 195 10.73 3.87 17.59
N THR A 196 10.34 4.49 18.71
CA THR A 196 10.94 5.74 19.21
C THR A 196 12.11 5.52 20.18
N ALA A 197 12.27 4.30 20.72
CA ALA A 197 13.36 3.95 21.63
C ALA A 197 14.71 3.93 20.89
N GLU A 198 15.53 4.97 21.06
CA GLU A 198 16.76 5.19 20.28
C GLU A 198 17.84 4.12 20.54
N ASP A 199 17.91 3.61 21.75
CA ASP A 199 18.82 2.54 22.18
C ASP A 199 18.55 1.20 21.46
N LEU A 200 17.31 0.96 21.06
CA LEU A 200 16.87 -0.23 20.31
C LEU A 200 17.06 -0.08 18.79
N GLN A 201 17.32 1.12 18.31
CA GLN A 201 17.46 1.41 16.89
C GLN A 201 18.88 1.12 16.38
N LYS A 202 18.99 0.99 15.06
CA LYS A 202 20.27 0.83 14.38
C LYS A 202 21.16 2.07 14.56
N SER A 203 22.46 1.83 14.54
CA SER A 203 23.49 2.87 14.42
C SER A 203 23.31 3.66 13.10
N ASN A 204 23.95 4.81 12.96
CA ASN A 204 23.93 5.55 11.70
C ASN A 204 24.57 4.78 10.53
N ALA A 205 25.52 3.88 10.82
CA ALA A 205 26.17 3.04 9.81
C ALA A 205 25.23 1.95 9.28
N ASP A 206 24.35 1.43 10.13
CA ASP A 206 23.43 0.33 9.79
C ASP A 206 22.02 0.79 9.39
N LEU A 207 21.71 2.08 9.60
CA LEU A 207 20.43 2.69 9.22
C LEU A 207 20.24 2.58 7.71
N PHE A 208 19.08 2.10 7.27
CA PHE A 208 18.82 2.02 5.84
C PHE A 208 18.56 3.43 5.28
N ILE A 209 19.50 3.93 4.48
CA ILE A 209 19.39 5.22 3.78
C ILE A 209 19.36 5.07 2.24
N GLY A 210 19.39 3.82 1.75
CA GLY A 210 19.50 3.48 0.34
C GLY A 210 20.96 3.32 -0.14
N PHE A 211 21.22 2.28 -0.93
CA PHE A 211 22.57 1.93 -1.39
C PHE A 211 23.25 3.07 -2.16
N SER A 212 22.55 3.70 -3.09
CA SER A 212 23.08 4.82 -3.88
C SER A 212 23.41 6.04 -3.00
N THR A 213 22.65 6.27 -1.93
CA THR A 213 22.92 7.31 -0.94
C THR A 213 24.22 7.02 -0.19
N SER A 214 24.38 5.80 0.33
CA SER A 214 25.61 5.36 1.01
C SER A 214 26.84 5.45 0.09
N GLN A 215 26.70 5.05 -1.17
CA GLN A 215 27.78 5.18 -2.15
C GLN A 215 28.17 6.64 -2.41
N MET A 216 27.20 7.55 -2.44
CA MET A 216 27.47 8.98 -2.63
C MET A 216 28.25 9.56 -1.44
N ILE A 217 27.84 9.24 -0.22
CA ILE A 217 28.53 9.66 1.01
C ILE A 217 30.00 9.23 0.98
N ARG A 218 30.27 7.96 0.64
CA ARG A 218 31.62 7.41 0.51
C ARG A 218 32.43 8.08 -0.59
N LYS A 219 31.86 8.23 -1.79
CA LYS A 219 32.55 8.82 -2.94
C LYS A 219 32.93 10.29 -2.73
N GLN A 220 32.21 11.01 -1.88
CA GLN A 220 32.44 12.41 -1.58
C GLN A 220 33.17 12.64 -0.25
N ASP A 221 33.61 11.56 0.41
CA ASP A 221 34.29 11.61 1.71
C ASP A 221 33.50 12.40 2.77
N LEU A 222 32.19 12.19 2.82
CA LEU A 222 31.28 12.87 3.74
C LEU A 222 31.00 12.07 5.03
N GLU A 223 31.64 10.91 5.21
CA GLU A 223 31.42 10.09 6.41
C GLU A 223 31.84 10.85 7.68
N GLY A 224 30.98 10.85 8.70
CA GLY A 224 31.21 11.59 9.93
C GLY A 224 30.95 13.10 9.86
N SER A 225 30.60 13.65 8.69
CA SER A 225 30.26 15.08 8.58
C SER A 225 28.99 15.44 9.38
N TYR A 226 28.91 16.70 9.80
CA TYR A 226 27.72 17.23 10.48
C TYR A 226 26.47 17.09 9.61
N GLU A 227 26.58 17.32 8.30
CA GLU A 227 25.49 17.21 7.33
C GLU A 227 24.97 15.78 7.22
N VAL A 228 25.86 14.78 7.20
CA VAL A 228 25.47 13.37 7.17
C VAL A 228 24.86 12.94 8.50
N GLY A 229 25.41 13.41 9.63
CA GLY A 229 24.81 13.17 10.95
C GLY A 229 23.37 13.71 11.04
N ARG A 230 23.16 14.96 10.60
CA ARG A 230 21.83 15.57 10.52
C ARG A 230 20.91 14.81 9.56
N PHE A 231 21.39 14.45 8.37
CA PHE A 231 20.62 13.67 7.40
C PHE A 231 20.15 12.33 7.99
N CYS A 232 21.02 11.58 8.66
CA CYS A 232 20.66 10.31 9.31
C CYS A 232 19.63 10.51 10.43
N ALA A 233 19.74 11.58 11.23
CA ALA A 233 18.73 11.92 12.24
C ALA A 233 17.36 12.22 11.60
N GLU A 234 17.32 12.90 10.46
CA GLU A 234 16.08 13.15 9.72
C GLU A 234 15.49 11.87 9.12
N MET A 235 16.32 10.95 8.60
CA MET A 235 15.85 9.65 8.09
C MET A 235 15.25 8.79 9.21
N ARG A 236 15.89 8.81 10.40
CA ARG A 236 15.36 8.19 11.61
C ARG A 236 14.00 8.78 11.97
N GLY A 237 13.89 10.11 11.98
CA GLY A 237 12.62 10.81 12.18
C GLY A 237 11.55 10.45 11.14
N PHE A 238 11.94 10.23 9.88
CA PHE A 238 11.02 9.77 8.83
C PHE A 238 10.41 8.41 9.20
N TYR A 239 11.25 7.43 9.55
CA TYR A 239 10.79 6.08 9.90
C TYR A 239 9.94 6.09 11.16
N GLN A 240 10.37 6.79 12.21
CA GLN A 240 9.63 6.93 13.46
C GLN A 240 8.22 7.50 13.21
N LYS A 241 8.12 8.64 12.52
CA LYS A 241 6.82 9.27 12.25
C LYS A 241 5.92 8.39 11.38
N ALA A 242 6.48 7.69 10.39
CA ALA A 242 5.73 6.77 9.55
C ALA A 242 5.19 5.56 10.35
N LEU A 243 6.06 4.90 11.12
CA LEU A 243 5.72 3.72 11.94
C LEU A 243 4.71 4.06 13.04
N VAL A 244 4.90 5.18 13.75
CA VAL A 244 3.95 5.68 14.76
C VAL A 244 2.58 5.94 14.11
N TYR A 245 2.55 6.58 12.95
CA TYR A 245 1.30 6.83 12.24
C TYR A 245 0.63 5.52 11.81
N MET A 246 1.38 4.55 11.29
CA MET A 246 0.85 3.24 10.91
C MET A 246 0.22 2.53 12.11
N LYS A 247 0.95 2.40 13.23
CA LYS A 247 0.48 1.78 14.47
C LYS A 247 -0.81 2.43 15.00
N GLN A 248 -0.97 3.74 14.83
CA GLN A 248 -2.14 4.49 15.30
C GLN A 248 -3.35 4.50 14.35
N LYS A 249 -3.12 4.40 13.03
CA LYS A 249 -4.17 4.69 12.02
C LYS A 249 -4.52 3.50 11.14
N PHE A 250 -3.62 2.55 10.96
CA PHE A 250 -3.92 1.36 10.19
C PHE A 250 -4.77 0.39 11.03
N PRO A 251 -5.70 -0.36 10.42
CA PRO A 251 -6.45 -1.40 11.10
C PRO A 251 -5.61 -2.69 11.27
N LEU A 252 -4.39 -2.57 11.82
CA LEU A 252 -3.43 -3.70 11.96
C LEU A 252 -3.91 -4.75 12.98
N LYS A 253 -4.71 -4.31 13.95
CA LYS A 253 -5.28 -5.15 15.01
C LYS A 253 -6.73 -5.57 14.75
N ASP A 254 -7.29 -5.23 13.59
CA ASP A 254 -8.68 -5.55 13.24
C ASP A 254 -8.89 -7.07 13.18
N SER A 255 -9.83 -7.58 13.98
CA SER A 255 -10.06 -9.02 14.12
C SER A 255 -10.62 -9.65 12.86
N VAL A 256 -11.49 -8.94 12.12
CA VAL A 256 -12.07 -9.40 10.85
C VAL A 256 -10.99 -9.50 9.79
N LEU A 257 -10.14 -8.47 9.66
CA LEU A 257 -9.05 -8.48 8.68
C LEU A 257 -7.97 -9.53 9.00
N LYS A 258 -7.77 -9.88 10.28
CA LYS A 258 -6.92 -11.01 10.67
C LYS A 258 -7.59 -12.36 10.36
N ALA A 259 -8.89 -12.46 10.58
CA ALA A 259 -9.65 -13.70 10.42
C ALA A 259 -9.88 -14.07 8.96
N VAL A 260 -10.15 -13.10 8.08
CA VAL A 260 -10.45 -13.32 6.65
C VAL A 260 -9.30 -13.98 5.87
N VAL A 261 -8.10 -13.98 6.44
CA VAL A 261 -6.93 -14.73 5.94
C VAL A 261 -7.21 -16.24 5.85
N VAL A 262 -8.19 -16.77 6.61
CA VAL A 262 -8.65 -18.16 6.54
C VAL A 262 -9.09 -18.58 5.14
N PHE A 263 -9.52 -17.63 4.30
CA PHE A 263 -9.94 -17.91 2.93
C PHE A 263 -8.82 -17.86 1.90
N ASP A 264 -7.59 -17.56 2.32
CA ASP A 264 -6.41 -17.66 1.47
C ASP A 264 -5.97 -19.14 1.36
N PRO A 265 -5.92 -19.73 0.15
CA PRO A 265 -5.54 -21.13 -0.02
C PRO A 265 -4.13 -21.44 0.51
N GLU A 266 -3.22 -20.45 0.51
CA GLU A 266 -1.88 -20.59 1.08
C GLU A 266 -1.88 -20.72 2.62
N ASN A 267 -2.94 -20.24 3.29
CA ASN A 267 -3.09 -20.30 4.75
C ASN A 267 -3.99 -21.44 5.23
N ARG A 268 -4.61 -22.18 4.30
CA ARG A 268 -5.54 -23.29 4.56
C ARG A 268 -5.14 -24.19 5.74
N VAL A 269 -3.90 -24.67 5.75
CA VAL A 269 -3.42 -25.61 6.78
C VAL A 269 -3.05 -24.92 8.10
N LYS A 270 -2.67 -23.63 8.05
CA LYS A 270 -2.24 -22.85 9.21
C LYS A 270 -3.39 -22.19 9.95
N SER A 271 -4.51 -21.98 9.28
CA SER A 271 -5.69 -21.37 9.86
C SER A 271 -6.39 -22.31 10.83
N ASN A 272 -7.17 -21.73 11.74
CA ASN A 272 -7.96 -22.45 12.72
C ASN A 272 -9.41 -21.97 12.68
N PHE A 273 -10.30 -22.75 13.32
CA PHE A 273 -11.73 -22.45 13.28
C PHE A 273 -12.10 -21.16 14.03
N SER A 274 -11.30 -20.69 14.98
CA SER A 274 -11.60 -19.44 15.70
C SER A 274 -11.54 -18.20 14.80
N MET A 275 -10.82 -18.26 13.68
CA MET A 275 -10.92 -17.27 12.61
C MET A 275 -12.32 -17.27 11.97
N VAL A 276 -12.88 -18.45 11.71
CA VAL A 276 -14.25 -18.58 11.18
C VAL A 276 -15.27 -18.07 12.19
N GLU A 277 -15.14 -18.44 13.47
CA GLU A 277 -16.00 -17.95 14.55
C GLU A 277 -15.96 -16.43 14.69
N THR A 278 -14.78 -15.82 14.55
CA THR A 278 -14.62 -14.36 14.55
C THR A 278 -15.45 -13.70 13.44
N LEU A 279 -15.50 -14.32 12.25
CA LEU A 279 -16.29 -13.83 11.12
C LEU A 279 -17.79 -14.02 11.35
N LEU A 280 -18.22 -15.17 11.88
CA LEU A 280 -19.62 -15.43 12.21
C LEU A 280 -20.12 -14.48 13.30
N GLY A 281 -19.31 -14.21 14.32
CA GLY A 281 -19.64 -13.25 15.37
C GLY A 281 -19.81 -11.83 14.82
N LYS A 282 -19.08 -11.47 13.76
CA LYS A 282 -19.23 -10.16 13.11
C LYS A 282 -20.38 -10.13 12.08
N PHE A 283 -20.66 -11.25 11.44
CA PHE A 283 -21.65 -11.38 10.37
C PHE A 283 -22.60 -12.56 10.65
N PRO A 284 -23.42 -12.48 11.71
CA PRO A 284 -24.25 -13.60 12.18
C PRO A 284 -25.31 -14.04 11.17
N ASP A 285 -25.75 -13.13 10.29
CA ASP A 285 -26.79 -13.40 9.30
C ASP A 285 -26.31 -14.25 8.11
N VAL A 286 -25.00 -14.49 7.97
CA VAL A 286 -24.44 -15.19 6.81
C VAL A 286 -24.69 -16.70 6.89
N ILE A 287 -24.51 -17.28 8.07
CA ILE A 287 -24.68 -18.71 8.32
C ILE A 287 -25.50 -18.85 9.62
N PRO A 288 -26.67 -19.50 9.58
CA PRO A 288 -27.47 -19.76 10.78
C PRO A 288 -26.69 -20.54 11.84
N GLU A 289 -26.84 -20.16 13.10
CA GLU A 289 -26.10 -20.75 14.24
C GLU A 289 -26.27 -22.27 14.33
N ASN A 290 -27.46 -22.79 14.02
CA ASN A 290 -27.76 -24.23 14.01
C ASN A 290 -27.03 -25.03 12.91
N ARG A 291 -26.27 -24.37 12.04
CA ARG A 291 -25.45 -25.01 10.99
C ARG A 291 -23.95 -24.85 11.24
N THR A 292 -23.54 -24.35 12.41
CA THR A 292 -22.13 -24.13 12.74
C THR A 292 -21.33 -25.44 12.77
N ASP A 293 -21.93 -26.53 13.28
CA ASP A 293 -21.28 -27.86 13.28
C ASP A 293 -21.02 -28.38 11.86
N GLU A 294 -21.98 -28.17 10.95
CA GLU A 294 -21.82 -28.52 9.53
C GLU A 294 -20.68 -27.71 8.90
N LEU A 295 -20.60 -26.41 9.20
CA LEU A 295 -19.52 -25.56 8.74
C LEU A 295 -18.15 -25.96 9.33
N PHE A 296 -18.10 -26.38 10.59
CA PHE A 296 -16.88 -26.92 11.23
C PHE A 296 -16.38 -28.16 10.49
N MET A 297 -17.29 -29.07 10.15
CA MET A 297 -16.95 -30.28 9.39
C MET A 297 -16.48 -29.95 7.97
N GLU A 298 -17.13 -29.00 7.28
CA GLU A 298 -16.68 -28.52 5.96
C GLU A 298 -15.28 -27.88 6.04
N PHE A 299 -15.01 -27.08 7.07
CA PHE A 299 -13.70 -26.46 7.28
C PHE A 299 -12.62 -27.51 7.51
N THR A 300 -12.86 -28.47 8.40
CA THR A 300 -11.91 -29.57 8.70
C THR A 300 -11.61 -30.39 7.44
N LEU A 301 -12.65 -30.70 6.66
CA LEU A 301 -12.49 -31.38 5.38
C LEU A 301 -11.70 -30.54 4.38
N TYR A 302 -11.95 -29.24 4.30
CA TYR A 302 -11.24 -28.33 3.40
C TYR A 302 -9.73 -28.31 3.72
N GLN A 303 -9.35 -28.34 5.00
CA GLN A 303 -7.95 -28.35 5.41
C GLN A 303 -7.19 -29.62 4.99
N THR A 304 -7.89 -30.74 4.88
CA THR A 304 -7.30 -32.07 4.61
C THR A 304 -7.54 -32.57 3.18
N CYS A 305 -8.46 -31.96 2.44
CA CYS A 305 -8.81 -32.37 1.08
C CYS A 305 -7.62 -32.21 0.11
N THR A 306 -7.27 -33.27 -0.61
CA THR A 306 -6.23 -33.26 -1.64
C THR A 306 -6.77 -32.82 -3.01
N ASP A 307 -8.06 -33.04 -3.25
CA ASP A 307 -8.70 -32.89 -4.56
C ASP A 307 -9.32 -31.49 -4.71
N LEU A 308 -8.54 -30.46 -4.35
CA LEU A 308 -8.94 -29.06 -4.52
C LEU A 308 -8.43 -28.49 -5.84
N PRO A 309 -9.10 -27.45 -6.38
CA PRO A 309 -8.57 -26.69 -7.52
C PRO A 309 -7.19 -26.14 -7.21
N THR A 310 -6.29 -26.16 -8.20
CA THR A 310 -4.99 -25.51 -8.10
C THR A 310 -5.17 -23.99 -7.98
N PHE A 311 -4.34 -23.35 -7.15
CA PHE A 311 -4.37 -21.90 -6.94
C PHE A 311 -2.96 -21.32 -6.97
N SER A 312 -2.72 -20.37 -7.86
CA SER A 312 -1.53 -19.52 -7.94
C SER A 312 -1.86 -18.09 -7.52
N PRO A 313 -1.40 -17.60 -6.37
CA PRO A 313 -1.75 -16.27 -5.85
C PRO A 313 -1.44 -15.08 -6.77
N GLN A 314 -0.50 -15.25 -7.69
CA GLN A 314 -0.02 -14.20 -8.58
C GLN A 314 -0.91 -14.06 -9.82
N VAL A 315 -1.53 -15.17 -10.25
CA VAL A 315 -2.26 -15.28 -11.52
C VAL A 315 -3.76 -15.45 -11.28
N ASP A 316 -4.13 -16.28 -10.30
CA ASP A 316 -5.50 -16.68 -10.07
C ASP A 316 -6.27 -15.68 -9.21
N ARG A 317 -7.57 -15.60 -9.51
CA ARG A 317 -8.52 -14.78 -8.78
C ARG A 317 -9.15 -15.58 -7.65
N ILE A 318 -9.10 -15.05 -6.43
CA ILE A 318 -9.59 -15.75 -5.24
C ILE A 318 -11.10 -16.07 -5.31
N ASP A 319 -11.89 -15.19 -5.93
CA ASP A 319 -13.33 -15.40 -6.12
C ASP A 319 -13.62 -16.53 -7.12
N LYS A 320 -12.76 -16.72 -8.13
CA LYS A 320 -12.86 -17.86 -9.05
C LYS A 320 -12.50 -19.17 -8.36
N PHE A 321 -11.45 -19.17 -7.52
CA PHE A 321 -11.10 -20.33 -6.71
C PHE A 321 -12.27 -20.78 -5.82
N TRP A 322 -12.86 -19.86 -5.06
CA TRP A 322 -14.02 -20.18 -4.20
C TRP A 322 -15.28 -20.53 -4.99
N HIS A 323 -15.41 -20.05 -6.23
CA HIS A 323 -16.44 -20.55 -7.13
C HIS A 323 -16.20 -22.03 -7.48
N GLN A 324 -14.99 -22.42 -7.87
CA GLN A 324 -14.66 -23.81 -8.20
C GLN A 324 -14.83 -24.75 -7.01
N VAL A 325 -14.36 -24.35 -5.82
CA VAL A 325 -14.55 -25.12 -4.57
C VAL A 325 -16.03 -25.35 -4.28
N SER A 326 -16.90 -24.36 -4.55
CA SER A 326 -18.35 -24.50 -4.35
C SER A 326 -19.04 -25.45 -5.31
N GLN A 327 -18.40 -25.85 -6.42
CA GLN A 327 -18.92 -26.83 -7.37
C GLN A 327 -18.52 -28.26 -7.04
N LEU A 328 -17.61 -28.47 -6.08
CA LEU A 328 -17.21 -29.81 -5.66
C LEU A 328 -18.40 -30.51 -5.00
N ALA A 329 -18.64 -31.76 -5.40
CA ALA A 329 -19.76 -32.57 -4.94
C ALA A 329 -19.28 -33.82 -4.21
N LYS A 330 -19.99 -34.22 -3.16
CA LYS A 330 -19.75 -35.47 -2.45
C LYS A 330 -20.05 -36.64 -3.40
N PRO A 331 -19.11 -37.58 -3.63
CA PRO A 331 -19.31 -38.68 -4.58
C PRO A 331 -20.56 -39.52 -4.31
N ALA A 332 -20.90 -39.72 -3.03
CA ALA A 332 -22.03 -40.57 -2.63
C ALA A 332 -23.41 -39.93 -2.79
N THR A 333 -23.52 -38.59 -2.66
CA THR A 333 -24.82 -37.90 -2.59
C THR A 333 -25.04 -36.88 -3.69
N GLY A 334 -24.00 -36.50 -4.44
CA GLY A 334 -24.04 -35.42 -5.43
C GLY A 334 -24.25 -34.03 -4.81
N GLN A 335 -24.37 -33.91 -3.49
CA GLN A 335 -24.53 -32.63 -2.80
C GLN A 335 -23.21 -31.87 -2.75
N GLN A 336 -23.29 -30.54 -2.72
CA GLN A 336 -22.12 -29.66 -2.55
C GLN A 336 -21.32 -30.05 -1.31
N GLN A 337 -20.01 -30.22 -1.48
CA GLN A 337 -19.09 -30.66 -0.44
C GLN A 337 -18.70 -29.52 0.52
N PHE A 338 -18.58 -28.29 0.00
CA PHE A 338 -18.16 -27.10 0.74
C PHE A 338 -19.18 -25.97 0.61
N ARG A 339 -20.45 -26.25 0.91
CA ARG A 339 -21.56 -25.31 0.68
C ARG A 339 -21.46 -24.09 1.59
N LEU A 340 -21.41 -24.32 2.90
CA LEU A 340 -21.41 -23.26 3.92
C LEU A 340 -20.10 -22.49 3.92
N LEU A 341 -18.97 -23.20 3.81
CA LEU A 341 -17.65 -22.60 3.77
C LEU A 341 -17.49 -21.69 2.54
N SER A 342 -17.92 -22.16 1.37
CA SER A 342 -17.87 -21.33 0.15
C SER A 342 -18.83 -20.14 0.22
N GLN A 343 -19.99 -20.29 0.87
CA GLN A 343 -20.92 -19.18 1.10
C GLN A 343 -20.27 -18.09 1.96
N LEU A 344 -19.67 -18.46 3.09
CA LEU A 344 -18.99 -17.52 3.97
C LEU A 344 -17.77 -16.88 3.28
N ALA A 345 -16.98 -17.65 2.54
CA ALA A 345 -15.85 -17.12 1.79
C ALA A 345 -16.29 -16.09 0.75
N LYS A 346 -17.29 -16.41 -0.09
CA LYS A 346 -17.83 -15.49 -1.09
C LYS A 346 -18.40 -14.23 -0.45
N TYR A 347 -19.06 -14.34 0.70
CA TYR A 347 -19.54 -13.19 1.46
C TYR A 347 -18.38 -12.31 1.94
N ALA A 348 -17.34 -12.91 2.54
CA ALA A 348 -16.18 -12.18 3.02
C ALA A 348 -15.42 -11.47 1.88
N LEU A 349 -15.39 -12.05 0.68
CA LEU A 349 -14.79 -11.43 -0.51
C LEU A 349 -15.56 -10.20 -1.04
N LEU A 350 -16.78 -9.93 -0.55
CA LEU A 350 -17.51 -8.68 -0.82
C LEU A 350 -16.98 -7.50 0.00
N LEU A 351 -16.19 -7.77 1.04
CA LEU A 351 -15.58 -6.72 1.85
C LEU A 351 -14.57 -5.92 1.02
N PRO A 352 -14.68 -4.58 0.98
CA PRO A 352 -13.79 -3.77 0.18
C PRO A 352 -12.37 -3.74 0.78
N HIS A 353 -11.36 -4.00 -0.05
CA HIS A 353 -9.95 -3.85 0.36
C HIS A 353 -9.38 -2.46 0.05
N SER A 354 -9.96 -1.73 -0.91
CA SER A 354 -9.48 -0.43 -1.36
C SER A 354 -10.56 0.39 -2.04
N ASN A 355 -10.43 1.71 -1.94
CA ASN A 355 -11.31 2.65 -2.66
C ASN A 355 -10.85 2.92 -4.10
N ALA A 356 -9.72 2.36 -4.53
CA ALA A 356 -9.11 2.68 -5.82
C ALA A 356 -10.06 2.40 -7.01
N PHE A 357 -10.80 1.29 -6.96
CA PHE A 357 -11.80 0.96 -7.97
C PHE A 357 -12.99 1.92 -7.95
N TYR A 358 -13.54 2.26 -6.78
CA TYR A 358 -14.64 3.22 -6.72
C TYR A 358 -14.20 4.63 -7.16
N GLU A 359 -13.00 5.06 -6.77
CA GLU A 359 -12.40 6.29 -7.26
C GLU A 359 -12.20 6.29 -8.79
N SER A 360 -11.92 5.13 -9.40
CA SER A 360 -11.82 4.96 -10.86
C SER A 360 -13.14 5.28 -11.55
N ILE A 361 -14.22 4.68 -11.05
CA ILE A 361 -15.57 4.85 -11.58
C ILE A 361 -16.01 6.31 -11.39
N PHE A 362 -15.86 6.87 -10.19
CA PHE A 362 -16.22 8.27 -9.95
C PHE A 362 -15.39 9.25 -10.79
N SER A 363 -14.13 8.92 -11.11
CA SER A 363 -13.31 9.71 -12.02
C SER A 363 -13.81 9.63 -13.46
N MET A 364 -14.18 8.43 -13.92
CA MET A 364 -14.75 8.23 -15.25
C MET A 364 -16.08 8.96 -15.42
N VAL A 365 -16.96 8.90 -14.42
CA VAL A 365 -18.24 9.62 -14.40
C VAL A 365 -18.02 11.13 -14.41
N ARG A 366 -17.04 11.64 -13.65
CA ARG A 366 -16.66 13.06 -13.69
C ARG A 366 -16.15 13.50 -15.05
N LYS A 367 -15.27 12.73 -15.68
CA LYS A 367 -14.77 13.03 -17.04
C LYS A 367 -15.88 13.08 -18.08
N ASN A 368 -16.83 12.14 -18.01
CA ASN A 368 -17.99 12.13 -18.91
C ASN A 368 -18.91 13.35 -18.69
N THR A 369 -19.00 13.86 -17.46
CA THR A 369 -19.86 15.02 -17.15
C THR A 369 -19.19 16.37 -17.41
N THR A 370 -17.86 16.49 -17.29
CA THR A 370 -17.15 17.79 -17.44
C THR A 370 -16.29 17.94 -18.70
N GLU A 371 -15.66 16.89 -19.23
CA GLU A 371 -14.74 16.99 -20.39
C GLU A 371 -15.45 16.74 -21.74
N VAL A 372 -16.51 15.90 -21.79
CA VAL A 372 -17.23 15.61 -23.05
C VAL A 372 -18.23 16.72 -23.42
N ARG A 373 -18.76 17.45 -22.43
CA ARG A 373 -19.72 18.53 -22.68
C ARG A 373 -19.12 19.71 -23.45
N SER A 374 -17.81 19.92 -23.37
CA SER A 374 -17.05 20.92 -24.14
C SER A 374 -16.71 20.47 -25.57
N SER A 375 -16.93 19.20 -25.93
CA SER A 375 -16.72 18.66 -27.28
C SER A 375 -18.03 18.42 -28.05
N CYS A 376 -19.19 18.70 -27.45
CA CYS A 376 -20.49 18.69 -28.14
C CYS A 376 -20.96 20.10 -28.55
N TYR A 377 -20.11 21.12 -28.37
CA TYR A 377 -20.27 22.46 -28.92
C TYR A 377 -19.07 22.77 -29.80
N ASN A 378 -19.02 22.16 -30.98
CA ASN A 378 -18.34 22.66 -32.17
C ASN A 378 -19.03 22.08 -33.40
#